data_AF-A0A5N9CFT0-F1
#
_entry.id   AF-A0A5N9CFT0-F1
#
_cell.length_a   1.000
_cell.length_b   1.000
_cell.length_c   1.000
_cell.angle_alpha   90.00
_cell.angle_beta   90.00
_cell.angle_gamma   90.00
#
_symmetry.space_group_name_H-M   'P 1'
#
loop_
_entity.id
_entity.type
_entity.pdbx_description
1 polymer ?
#
loop_
_entity_poly.entity_id
_entity_poly.type
_entity_poly.pdbx_seq_one_letter_code
_entity_poly.pdbx_strand_id
1 'polypeptide(L)' 'MWIKYKTTSNLMTAEMWKDAFEAEGLTTKILPDGDITSWGERASFIIYVPKGREHVADEILRKL' A
#
# COMPACT_ATOMS: atom_id res chain seq x y z
N MET A 1 11.99 -3.41 -8.49
CA MET A 1 12.25 -2.25 -7.60
C MET A 1 10.90 -1.72 -7.14
N TRP A 2 10.75 -1.35 -5.87
CA TRP A 2 9.48 -0.89 -5.27
C TRP A 2 9.47 0.62 -5.13
N ILE A 3 8.32 1.27 -5.31
CA ILE A 3 8.14 2.71 -5.13
C ILE A 3 7.02 2.99 -4.13
N LYS A 4 7.20 4.02 -3.29
CA LYS A 4 6.18 4.49 -2.35
C LYS A 4 5.02 5.06 -3.16
N TYR A 5 3.83 4.50 -2.96
CA TYR A 5 2.63 4.94 -3.68
C TYR A 5 1.68 5.73 -2.79
N LYS A 6 1.40 5.22 -1.58
CA LYS A 6 0.43 5.82 -0.66
C LYS A 6 0.79 5.54 0.79
N THR A 7 0.40 6.44 1.70
CA THR A 7 0.48 6.21 3.14
C THR A 7 -0.93 6.08 3.73
N THR A 8 -1.11 5.17 4.67
CA THR A 8 -2.35 4.92 5.42
C THR A 8 -2.09 5.12 6.92
N SER A 9 -3.14 5.44 7.67
CA SER A 9 -3.01 5.78 9.10
C SER A 9 -3.12 4.58 10.05
N ASN A 10 -3.36 3.37 9.54
CA ASN A 10 -3.49 2.15 10.33
C ASN A 10 -3.26 0.92 9.43
N LEU A 11 -3.00 -0.23 10.07
CA LEU A 11 -2.72 -1.50 9.42
C LEU A 11 -3.94 -2.02 8.65
N MET A 12 -5.15 -1.87 9.21
CA MET A 12 -6.38 -2.38 8.61
C MET A 12 -6.63 -1.75 7.24
N THR A 13 -6.50 -0.42 7.14
CA THR A 13 -6.62 0.30 5.87
C THR A 13 -5.48 -0.08 4.93
N ALA A 14 -4.27 -0.32 5.42
CA ALA A 14 -3.14 -0.76 4.59
C ALA A 14 -3.41 -2.12 3.93
N GLU A 15 -3.90 -3.09 4.71
CA GLU A 15 -4.26 -4.43 4.24
C GLU A 15 -5.45 -4.39 3.27
N MET A 16 -6.46 -3.54 3.53
CA MET A 16 -7.57 -3.33 2.60
C MET A 16 -7.10 -2.82 1.23
N TRP A 17 -6.20 -1.85 1.19
CA TRP A 17 -5.63 -1.38 -0.08
C TRP A 17 -4.80 -2.46 -0.77
N LYS A 18 -4.01 -3.20 -0.01
CA LYS A 18 -3.22 -4.31 -0.54
C LYS A 18 -4.12 -5.35 -1.22
N ASP A 19 -5.21 -5.75 -0.55
CA ASP A 19 -6.18 -6.69 -1.10
C ASP A 19 -6.84 -6.15 -2.39
N ALA A 20 -7.27 -4.89 -2.39
CA ALA A 20 -7.84 -4.25 -3.58
C ALA A 20 -6.89 -4.22 -4.78
N PHE A 21 -5.61 -3.92 -4.55
CA PHE A 21 -4.60 -3.93 -5.61
C PHE A 21 -4.25 -5.34 -6.08
N GLU A 22 -4.12 -6.30 -5.16
CA GLU A 22 -3.79 -7.69 -5.49
C GLU A 22 -4.96 -8.41 -6.20
N ALA A 23 -6.20 -8.04 -5.92
CA ALA A 23 -7.38 -8.51 -6.63
C ALA A 23 -7.37 -8.16 -8.14
N GLU A 24 -6.82 -6.99 -8.49
CA GLU A 24 -6.64 -6.55 -9.88
C GLU A 24 -5.28 -7.00 -10.47
N GLY A 25 -4.52 -7.85 -9.76
CA GLY A 25 -3.24 -8.40 -10.22
C GLY A 25 -2.03 -7.47 -10.04
N LEU A 26 -2.15 -6.40 -9.24
CA LEU A 26 -1.05 -5.52 -8.88
C LEU A 26 -0.42 -5.96 -7.55
N THR A 27 0.72 -6.65 -7.63
CA THR A 27 1.47 -7.08 -6.44
C THR A 27 1.83 -5.87 -5.58
N THR A 28 1.43 -5.90 -4.31
CA THR A 28 1.53 -4.73 -3.43
C THR A 28 2.23 -5.11 -2.14
N LYS A 29 3.10 -4.24 -1.65
CA LYS A 29 3.81 -4.45 -0.39
C LYS A 29 3.48 -3.34 0.60
N ILE A 30 3.16 -3.68 1.83
CA ILE A 30 2.97 -2.70 2.90
C ILE A 30 4.13 -2.78 3.91
N LEU A 31 4.55 -1.64 4.44
CA LEU A 31 5.53 -1.54 5.52
C LEU A 31 5.15 -0.41 6.47
N PRO A 32 5.41 -0.50 7.78
CA PRO A 32 5.18 0.62 8.69
C PRO A 32 5.99 1.86 8.28
N ASP A 33 5.37 3.03 8.42
CA ASP A 33 6.02 4.34 8.29
C ASP A 33 6.67 4.68 9.64
N GLY A 34 7.89 4.19 9.84
CA GLY A 34 8.66 4.40 11.07
C GLY A 34 9.47 3.17 11.49
N ASP A 35 10.00 3.21 12.71
CA ASP A 35 10.76 2.11 13.29
C ASP A 35 9.87 0.91 13.61
N ILE A 36 10.46 -0.28 13.47
CA ILE A 36 9.85 -1.58 13.81
C ILE A 36 9.37 -1.65 15.27
N THR A 37 9.93 -0.85 16.17
CA THR A 37 9.55 -0.78 17.59
C THR A 37 8.30 0.07 17.85
N SER A 38 7.93 0.94 16.91
CA SER A 38 6.72 1.76 16.98
C SER A 38 5.53 1.13 16.25
N TRP A 39 5.68 -0.13 15.83
CA TRP A 39 4.65 -0.87 15.13
C TRP A 39 3.43 -1.13 16.03
N GLY A 40 2.25 -0.90 15.48
CA GLY A 40 0.97 -1.19 16.10
C GLY A 40 -0.16 -1.05 15.07
N GLU A 41 -1.35 -1.55 15.38
CA GLU A 41 -2.48 -1.51 14.44
C GLU A 41 -2.86 -0.09 14.00
N ARG A 42 -2.62 0.90 14.87
CA ARG A 42 -2.86 2.34 14.61
C ARG A 42 -1.64 3.09 14.09
N ALA A 43 -0.52 2.41 13.84
CA ALA A 43 0.65 3.03 13.24
C ALA A 43 0.39 3.34 11.76
N SER A 44 1.09 4.33 11.23
CA SER A 44 1.05 4.64 9.80
C SER A 44 1.75 3.55 8.99
N PHE A 45 1.25 3.24 7.80
CA PHE A 45 1.85 2.26 6.88
C PHE A 45 1.99 2.88 5.50
N ILE A 46 3.04 2.47 4.79
CA ILE A 46 3.31 2.85 3.41
C ILE A 46 3.00 1.66 2.52
N ILE A 47 2.20 1.92 1.50
CA ILE A 47 1.89 1.02 0.40
C ILE A 47 2.91 1.26 -0.71
N TYR A 48 3.52 0.17 -1.16
CA TYR A 48 4.50 0.14 -2.22
C TYR A 48 3.97 -0.65 -3.41
N VAL A 49 4.19 -0.11 -4.60
CA VAL A 49 3.87 -0.75 -5.87
C VAL A 49 5.15 -1.02 -6.67
N PRO A 50 5.15 -1.95 -7.64
CA PRO A 50 6.29 -2.18 -8.50
C PRO A 50 6.56 -0.95 -9.36
N LYS A 51 7.82 -0.50 -9.38
CA LYS A 51 8.26 0.63 -10.21
C LYS A 51 7.84 0.40 -11.67
N GLY A 52 7.19 1.39 -12.28
CA GLY A 52 6.66 1.31 -13.64
C GLY A 52 5.23 0.77 -13.76
N ARG A 53 4.62 0.29 -12.66
CA ARG A 53 3.19 -0.07 -12.58
C ARG A 53 2.36 0.93 -11.75
N GLU A 54 2.89 2.14 -11.55
CA GLU A 54 2.20 3.22 -10.83
C GLU A 54 0.88 3.60 -11.52
N HIS A 55 0.90 3.70 -12.85
CA HIS A 55 -0.30 3.98 -13.64
C HIS A 55 -1.41 2.94 -13.46
N VAL A 56 -1.06 1.67 -13.22
CA VAL A 56 -2.05 0.61 -12.94
C VAL A 56 -2.72 0.87 -11.59
N ALA A 57 -1.94 1.29 -10.59
CA ALA A 57 -2.49 1.66 -9.28
C ALA A 57 -3.45 2.86 -9.40
N ASP A 58 -3.10 3.85 -10.22
CA ASP A 58 -3.96 5.02 -10.51
C ASP A 58 -5.25 4.62 -11.24
N GLU A 59 -5.19 3.69 -12.19
CA GLU A 59 -6.38 3.18 -12.87
C GLU A 59 -7.30 2.41 -11.91
N ILE A 60 -6.75 1.60 -11.00
CA ILE A 60 -7.53 0.89 -9.98
C ILE A 60 -8.22 1.89 -9.05
N LEU A 61 -7.48 2.91 -8.59
CA LEU A 61 -8.04 3.98 -7.75
C LEU A 61 -9.12 4.80 -8.44
N ARG A 62 -9.08 4.92 -9.76
CA ARG A 62 -10.13 5.61 -10.52
C ARG A 62 -11.44 4.81 -10.61
N LYS A 63 -11.39 3.49 -10.45
CA LYS A 63 -12.58 2.61 -10.50
C LYS A 63 -13.28 2.48 -9.13
N LEU A 64 -12.56 2.74 -8.04
CA LEU A 64 -13.05 2.70 -6.65
C LEU A 64 -13.67 4.04 -6.25
#